data_AF-A0A7S0N9G0-F1
#
_entry.id   AF-A0A7S0N9G0-F1
#
_cell.length_a   1.000
_cell.length_b   1.000
_cell.length_c   1.000
_cell.angle_alpha   90.00
_cell.angle_beta   90.00
_cell.angle_gamma   90.00
#
_symmetry.space_group_name_H-M   'P 1'
#
loop_
_entity.id
_entity.type
_entity.pdbx_description
1 polymer ?
#
loop_
_entity_poly.entity_id
_entity_poly.type
_entity_poly.pdbx_seq_one_letter_code
_entity_poly.pdbx_strand_id
1 'polypeptide(L)'
;KSGAVWTAYPASPRVVEVVEALEDQRQLLAELQAEAGMGAWNDTLLVDLRTAGIVEAWAAGATWQQIMADSNLDDGDIARLLIRTVDLLKQVKWAGDMLPHLQATAKEALRGMDRKPIAEVLL
;
A
#
# COMPACT_ATOMS: atom_id res chain seq x y z
N LYS A 1 17.61 -10.02 -13.06
CA LYS A 1 16.64 -9.96 -14.17
C LYS A 1 15.32 -9.56 -13.55
N SER A 2 14.90 -8.30 -13.67
CA SER A 2 13.61 -7.88 -13.11
C SER A 2 12.52 -8.41 -14.04
N GLY A 3 11.79 -9.44 -13.61
CA GLY A 3 10.62 -9.94 -14.33
C GLY A 3 9.49 -8.91 -14.26
N ALA A 4 8.66 -8.83 -15.29
CA ALA A 4 7.44 -8.04 -15.21
C ALA A 4 6.59 -8.53 -14.03
N VAL A 5 6.16 -7.62 -13.15
CA VAL A 5 5.21 -7.93 -12.07
C VAL A 5 3.89 -8.35 -12.71
N TRP A 6 3.42 -9.55 -12.37
CA TRP A 6 2.14 -10.08 -12.81
C TRP A 6 1.33 -10.56 -11.61
N THR A 7 0.05 -10.23 -11.62
CA THR A 7 -0.93 -10.70 -10.64
C THR A 7 -2.33 -10.73 -11.28
N ALA A 8 -3.17 -11.67 -10.85
CA ALA A 8 -4.58 -11.72 -11.23
C ALA A 8 -5.43 -10.66 -10.51
N TYR A 9 -4.86 -9.91 -9.58
CA TYR A 9 -5.54 -8.89 -8.78
C TYR A 9 -5.19 -7.48 -9.28
N PRO A 10 -5.93 -6.91 -10.26
CA PRO A 10 -5.75 -5.51 -10.63
C PRO A 10 -6.20 -4.60 -9.48
N ALA A 11 -5.63 -3.40 -9.42
CA ALA A 11 -6.17 -2.35 -8.54
C ALA A 11 -7.64 -2.10 -8.90
N SER A 12 -8.49 -1.91 -7.88
CA SER A 12 -9.89 -1.58 -8.15
C SER A 12 -10.01 -0.22 -8.87
N PRO A 13 -11.08 -0.02 -9.69
CA PRO A 13 -11.32 1.28 -10.32
C PRO A 13 -11.34 2.42 -9.31
N ARG A 14 -11.86 2.16 -8.10
CA ARG A 14 -11.92 3.15 -7.05
C ARG A 14 -10.52 3.58 -6.55
N VAL A 15 -9.60 2.64 -6.41
CA VAL A 15 -8.21 2.96 -6.05
C VAL A 15 -7.53 3.76 -7.15
N VAL A 16 -7.72 3.37 -8.42
CA VAL A 16 -7.17 4.08 -9.57
C VAL A 16 -7.68 5.52 -9.61
N GLU A 17 -9.00 5.73 -9.53
CA GLU A 17 -9.62 7.05 -9.52
C GLU A 17 -9.08 7.96 -8.40
N VAL A 18 -8.91 7.42 -7.20
CA VAL A 18 -8.40 8.20 -6.05
C VAL A 18 -6.94 8.58 -6.26
N VAL A 19 -6.12 7.67 -6.80
CA VAL A 19 -4.71 7.97 -7.08
C VAL A 19 -4.58 9.00 -8.21
N GLU A 20 -5.36 8.86 -9.28
CA GLU A 20 -5.40 9.85 -10.37
C GLU A 20 -5.84 11.23 -9.86
N ALA A 21 -6.83 11.30 -8.97
CA ALA A 21 -7.28 12.55 -8.36
C ALA A 21 -6.25 13.22 -7.43
N LEU A 22 -5.17 12.52 -7.06
CA LEU A 22 -4.06 13.04 -6.26
C LEU A 22 -2.84 13.45 -7.09
N GLU A 23 -2.88 13.23 -8.41
CA GLU A 23 -1.73 13.43 -9.28
C GLU A 23 -1.27 14.90 -9.33
N ASP A 24 -2.21 15.84 -9.38
CA ASP A 24 -1.91 17.27 -9.35
C ASP A 24 -1.17 17.67 -8.05
N GLN A 25 -1.61 17.15 -6.91
CA GLN A 25 -0.97 17.39 -5.61
C GLN A 25 0.40 16.73 -5.53
N ARG A 26 0.57 15.53 -6.10
CA ARG A 26 1.86 14.83 -6.19
C ARG A 26 2.86 15.63 -7.03
N GLN A 27 2.40 16.16 -8.16
CA GLN A 27 3.20 16.98 -9.06
C GLN A 27 3.60 18.31 -8.41
N LEU A 28 2.65 18.99 -7.78
CA LEU A 28 2.93 20.23 -7.02
C LEU A 28 3.95 19.98 -5.90
N LEU A 29 3.83 18.87 -5.16
CA LEU A 29 4.81 18.52 -4.13
C LEU A 29 6.21 18.33 -4.72
N ALA A 30 6.31 17.63 -5.86
CA ALA A 30 7.59 17.42 -6.53
C ALA A 30 8.23 18.74 -7.00
N GLU A 31 7.43 19.66 -7.54
CA GLU A 31 7.89 21.00 -7.95
C GLU A 31 8.41 21.81 -6.76
N LEU A 32 7.65 21.87 -5.66
CA LEU A 32 8.07 22.58 -4.45
C LEU A 32 9.34 21.98 -3.82
N GLN A 33 9.49 20.66 -3.84
CA GLN A 33 10.70 20.00 -3.37
C GLN A 33 11.91 20.31 -4.27
N ALA A 34 11.71 20.36 -5.58
CA ALA A 34 12.76 20.75 -6.52
C ALA A 34 13.20 22.21 -6.32
N GLU A 35 12.26 23.13 -6.19
CA GLU A 35 12.52 24.56 -5.93
C GLU A 35 13.26 24.78 -4.59
N ALA A 36 12.93 23.98 -3.57
CA ALA A 36 13.62 24.00 -2.28
C ALA A 36 15.03 23.36 -2.33
N GLY A 37 15.49 22.89 -3.49
CA GLY A 37 16.79 22.24 -3.65
C GLY A 37 16.86 20.80 -3.09
N MET A 38 15.72 20.19 -2.81
CA MET A 38 15.65 18.82 -2.26
C MET A 38 15.80 17.73 -3.34
N GLY A 39 15.73 18.08 -4.63
CA GLY A 39 15.80 17.11 -5.73
C GLY A 39 17.11 16.31 -5.84
N ALA A 40 18.18 16.74 -5.17
CA ALA A 40 19.42 15.97 -5.09
C ALA A 40 19.37 14.83 -4.06
N TRP A 41 18.40 14.87 -3.14
CA TRP A 41 18.28 13.96 -1.99
C TRP A 41 16.98 13.17 -1.98
N ASN A 42 15.96 13.65 -2.69
CA ASN A 42 14.66 13.01 -2.80
C ASN A 42 14.31 12.75 -4.27
N ASP A 43 14.13 11.47 -4.60
CA ASP A 43 13.44 11.09 -5.83
C ASP A 43 11.96 11.48 -5.73
N THR A 44 11.38 11.81 -6.90
CA THR A 44 9.95 12.05 -7.03
C THR A 44 9.16 10.88 -6.44
N LEU A 45 8.13 11.18 -5.65
CA LEU A 45 7.22 10.18 -5.10
C LEU A 45 6.59 9.38 -6.25
N LEU A 46 7.01 8.13 -6.41
CA LEU A 46 6.45 7.19 -7.37
C LEU A 46 5.29 6.44 -6.72
N VAL A 47 4.14 6.41 -7.41
CA VAL A 47 2.97 5.61 -7.01
C VAL A 47 2.84 4.46 -7.99
N ASP A 48 3.01 3.24 -7.49
CA ASP A 48 2.90 2.02 -8.30
C ASP A 48 1.68 1.21 -7.87
N LEU A 49 0.70 1.11 -8.77
CA LEU A 49 -0.56 0.42 -8.52
C LEU A 49 -0.53 -1.08 -8.82
N ARG A 50 0.57 -1.60 -9.40
CA ARG A 50 0.63 -3.00 -9.89
C ARG A 50 0.41 -4.05 -8.82
N THR A 51 0.61 -3.71 -7.55
CA THR A 51 0.41 -4.61 -6.40
C THR A 51 -0.73 -4.18 -5.48
N ALA A 52 -1.45 -3.09 -5.80
CA ALA A 52 -2.53 -2.60 -4.94
C ALA A 52 -3.68 -3.61 -4.84
N GLY A 53 -4.03 -4.28 -5.94
CA GLY A 53 -5.09 -5.30 -5.93
C GLY A 53 -4.77 -6.51 -5.04
N ILE A 54 -3.49 -6.87 -4.86
CA ILE A 54 -3.07 -7.93 -3.92
C ILE A 54 -3.44 -7.54 -2.48
N VAL A 55 -3.20 -6.29 -2.12
CA VAL A 55 -3.54 -5.74 -0.79
C VAL A 55 -5.05 -5.75 -0.59
N GLU A 56 -5.82 -5.30 -1.59
CA GLU A 56 -7.29 -5.31 -1.54
C GLU A 56 -7.84 -6.74 -1.39
N ALA A 57 -7.36 -7.68 -2.20
CA ALA A 57 -7.76 -9.09 -2.14
C ALA A 57 -7.41 -9.72 -0.78
N TRP A 58 -6.24 -9.38 -0.23
CA TRP A 58 -5.86 -9.81 1.11
C TRP A 58 -6.81 -9.22 2.17
N ALA A 59 -7.09 -7.92 2.16
CA ALA A 59 -8.04 -7.32 3.09
C ALA A 59 -9.45 -7.95 2.98
N ALA A 60 -9.85 -8.35 1.77
CA ALA A 60 -11.13 -9.00 1.47
C ALA A 60 -11.18 -10.51 1.81
N GLY A 61 -10.08 -11.10 2.25
CA GLY A 61 -10.04 -12.48 2.77
C GLY A 61 -9.44 -13.54 1.86
N ALA A 62 -8.82 -13.18 0.72
CA ALA A 62 -8.12 -14.14 -0.13
C ALA A 62 -7.02 -14.90 0.64
N THR A 63 -6.98 -16.21 0.56
CA THR A 63 -5.98 -17.00 1.31
C THR A 63 -4.55 -16.74 0.81
N TRP A 64 -3.55 -17.01 1.66
CA TRP A 64 -2.15 -16.92 1.26
C TRP A 64 -1.85 -17.79 0.03
N GLN A 65 -2.39 -19.02 0.01
CA GLN A 65 -2.22 -19.93 -1.12
C GLN A 65 -2.81 -19.37 -2.42
N GLN A 66 -3.98 -18.71 -2.36
CA GLN A 66 -4.58 -18.07 -3.53
C GLN A 66 -3.70 -16.93 -4.06
N ILE A 67 -3.26 -16.02 -3.18
CA ILE A 67 -2.40 -14.90 -3.57
C ILE A 67 -1.09 -15.38 -4.22
N MET A 68 -0.48 -16.42 -3.66
CA MET A 68 0.75 -17.01 -4.21
C MET A 68 0.51 -17.73 -5.55
N ALA A 69 -0.63 -18.41 -5.72
CA ALA A 69 -0.97 -19.09 -6.98
C ALA A 69 -1.30 -18.10 -8.10
N ASP A 70 -1.84 -16.92 -7.73
CA ASP A 70 -2.36 -15.90 -8.65
C ASP A 70 -1.40 -14.70 -8.82
N SER A 71 -0.11 -14.90 -8.55
CA SER A 71 0.93 -13.91 -8.83
C SER A 71 2.27 -14.57 -9.13
N ASN A 72 3.19 -13.81 -9.75
CA ASN A 72 4.57 -14.26 -9.98
C ASN A 72 5.57 -13.65 -8.97
N LEU A 73 5.06 -13.11 -7.86
CA LEU A 73 5.85 -12.48 -6.81
C LEU A 73 6.35 -13.54 -5.82
N ASP A 74 7.57 -13.36 -5.34
CA ASP A 74 8.12 -14.23 -4.32
C ASP A 74 7.41 -14.04 -2.96
N ASP A 75 7.30 -15.10 -2.16
CA ASP A 75 6.68 -15.10 -0.83
C ASP A 75 7.15 -13.92 0.04
N GLY A 76 8.46 -13.64 0.01
CA GLY A 76 9.06 -12.57 0.80
C GLY A 76 8.63 -11.16 0.36
N ASP A 77 8.35 -10.96 -0.93
CA ASP A 77 7.92 -9.67 -1.46
C ASP A 77 6.44 -9.42 -1.14
N ILE A 78 5.59 -10.44 -1.28
CA ILE A 78 4.19 -10.34 -0.85
C ILE A 78 4.11 -10.15 0.67
N ALA A 79 4.88 -10.91 1.45
CA ALA A 79 4.91 -10.75 2.90
C ALA A 79 5.33 -9.33 3.28
N ARG A 80 6.41 -8.81 2.68
CA ARG A 80 6.89 -7.44 2.94
C ARG A 80 5.87 -6.38 2.53
N LEU A 81 5.18 -6.55 1.40
CA LEU A 81 4.11 -5.66 0.94
C LEU A 81 2.98 -5.58 1.98
N LEU A 82 2.47 -6.74 2.42
CA LEU A 82 1.36 -6.80 3.35
C LEU A 82 1.75 -6.31 4.75
N ILE A 83 2.93 -6.69 5.26
CA ILE A 83 3.45 -6.23 6.56
C ILE A 83 3.60 -4.71 6.56
N ARG A 84 4.26 -4.13 5.55
CA ARG A 84 4.44 -2.67 5.48
C ARG A 84 3.11 -1.93 5.38
N THR A 85 2.13 -2.52 4.71
CA THR A 85 0.78 -1.95 4.65
C THR A 85 0.12 -1.97 6.03
N VAL A 86 0.20 -3.09 6.76
CA VAL A 86 -0.29 -3.19 8.15
C VAL A 86 0.39 -2.15 9.04
N ASP A 87 1.71 -2.00 8.95
CA ASP A 87 2.46 -1.04 9.76
C ASP A 87 2.07 0.41 9.45
N LEU A 88 1.86 0.76 8.19
CA LEU A 88 1.36 2.07 7.79
C LEU A 88 -0.04 2.32 8.37
N LEU A 89 -0.95 1.33 8.31
CA LEU A 89 -2.27 1.47 8.90
C LEU A 89 -2.22 1.62 10.43
N LYS A 90 -1.31 0.91 11.12
CA LYS A 90 -1.04 1.09 12.56
C LYS A 90 -0.57 2.51 12.86
N GLN A 91 0.35 3.04 12.06
CA GLN A 91 0.84 4.42 12.19
C GLN A 91 -0.30 5.44 12.02
N VAL A 92 -1.13 5.30 10.98
CA VAL A 92 -2.30 6.19 10.76
C VAL A 92 -3.30 6.09 11.91
N LYS A 93 -3.57 4.88 12.41
CA LYS A 93 -4.43 4.67 13.58
C LYS A 93 -3.91 5.40 14.82
N TRP A 94 -2.60 5.38 15.07
CA TRP A 94 -1.97 6.00 16.23
C TRP A 94 -1.79 7.52 16.07
N ALA A 95 -1.59 8.00 14.85
CA ALA A 95 -1.56 9.42 14.50
C ALA A 95 -2.95 10.09 14.51
N GLY A 96 -3.92 9.53 15.24
CA GLY A 96 -5.33 9.93 15.20
C GLY A 96 -5.58 11.40 15.52
N ASP A 97 -4.76 12.02 16.36
CA ASP A 97 -4.89 13.45 16.68
C ASP A 97 -4.52 14.34 15.48
N MET A 98 -3.57 13.91 14.64
CA MET A 98 -3.16 14.63 13.43
C MET A 98 -4.05 14.28 12.23
N LEU A 99 -4.58 13.05 12.18
CA LEU A 99 -5.36 12.51 11.06
C LEU A 99 -6.72 11.95 11.52
N PRO A 100 -7.57 12.74 12.20
CA PRO A 100 -8.78 12.22 12.85
C PRO A 100 -9.77 11.60 11.85
N HIS A 101 -9.82 12.12 10.62
CA HIS A 101 -10.69 11.63 9.56
C HIS A 101 -10.24 10.28 8.97
N LEU A 102 -8.98 9.87 9.16
CA LEU A 102 -8.46 8.58 8.66
C LEU A 102 -8.47 7.49 9.71
N GLN A 103 -8.61 7.84 10.99
CA GLN A 103 -8.43 6.89 12.08
C GLN A 103 -9.45 5.73 12.03
N ALA A 104 -10.72 6.04 11.75
CA ALA A 104 -11.78 5.03 11.67
C ALA A 104 -11.54 4.06 10.50
N THR A 105 -11.25 4.60 9.31
CA THR A 105 -10.94 3.81 8.10
C THR A 105 -9.69 2.95 8.28
N ALA A 106 -8.64 3.48 8.92
CA ALA A 106 -7.43 2.70 9.20
C ALA A 106 -7.70 1.54 10.17
N LYS A 107 -8.53 1.75 11.20
CA LYS A 107 -8.96 0.68 12.11
C LYS A 107 -9.77 -0.39 11.38
N GLU A 108 -10.62 -0.01 10.43
CA GLU A 108 -11.40 -0.95 9.63
C GLU A 108 -10.50 -1.78 8.71
N ALA A 109 -9.62 -1.14 7.94
CA ALA A 109 -8.68 -1.81 7.05
C ALA A 109 -7.77 -2.80 7.81
N LEU A 110 -7.30 -2.42 9.01
CA LEU A 110 -6.49 -3.32 9.86
C LEU A 110 -7.20 -4.62 10.21
N ARG A 111 -8.53 -4.62 10.40
CA ARG A 111 -9.27 -5.84 10.75
C ARG A 111 -9.21 -6.89 9.64
N GLY A 112 -9.20 -6.47 8.38
CA GLY A 112 -9.07 -7.38 7.24
C GLY A 112 -7.61 -7.77 6.95
N MET A 113 -6.67 -6.86 7.24
CA MET A 113 -5.25 -7.04 6.92
C MET A 113 -4.49 -7.89 7.96
N ASP A 114 -4.80 -7.73 9.25
CA ASP A 114 -4.05 -8.33 10.36
C ASP A 114 -4.50 -9.79 10.60
N ARG A 115 -4.06 -10.69 9.73
CA ARG A 115 -4.39 -12.12 9.77
C ARG A 115 -3.21 -12.99 9.36
N LYS A 116 -3.24 -14.27 9.75
CA LYS A 116 -2.16 -15.23 9.42
C LYS A 116 -2.00 -15.41 7.90
N PRO A 117 -0.76 -15.58 7.38
CA PRO A 117 0.49 -15.72 8.12
C PRO A 117 1.19 -14.38 8.43
N ILE A 118 0.59 -13.26 8.06
CA ILE A 118 1.18 -11.91 8.15
C ILE A 118 1.03 -11.30 9.54
N ALA A 119 -0.04 -11.64 10.25
CA ALA A 119 -0.29 -11.17 11.61
C ALA A 119 0.95 -11.40 12.49
N GLU A 120 1.34 -10.36 13.22
CA GLU A 120 2.37 -10.49 14.23
C GLU A 120 1.88 -11.49 15.28
N VAL A 121 2.72 -12.50 15.58
CA VAL A 121 2.57 -13.23 16.83
C VAL A 121 2.86 -12.21 17.92
N LEU A 122 1.83 -11.75 18.62
CA LEU A 122 2.01 -11.08 19.90
C LEU A 122 2.79 -12.07 20.79
N LEU A 123 4.11 -11.88 20.89
CA LEU A 123 4.94 -12.50 21.93
C LEU A 123 4.71 -11.75 23.24
#